data_AF-A0A1A2DS64-F1
#
_entry.id   AF-A0A1A2DS64-F1
#
_cell.length_a   1.000
_cell.length_b   1.000
_cell.length_c   1.000
_cell.angle_alpha   90.00
_cell.angle_beta   90.00
_cell.angle_gamma   90.00
#
_symmetry.space_group_name_H-M   'P 1'
#
loop_
_entity.id
_entity.type
_entity.pdbx_description
1 polymer ?
#
loop_
_entity_poly.entity_id
_entity_poly.type
_entity_poly.pdbx_seq_one_letter_code
_entity_poly.pdbx_strand_id
1 'polypeptide(L)'
;MVGALPLTARSSAALPPAVQLTGGGTAFVMGGSGIPLPSDGYVNTADLFYLQPHGFTGTAQSLFTPQLYFPGNVSEVQGAQILAEAINKEIATGQVNADNPVYVFGYSQSAAMSSMTMEQLYHQGVPAEDVHFVLVGNAANPNGGIVEMLNLWDGDVSFWNGLMLGHPTPDYFTTDVYTLEYDGYADFPRYPLNLLSTLNAIAGMFTQHIAYLGLSHDDIANAIQLDTTDPDSLTNYYMIPSEHLPLLELLRLNPVWGAPLAALLEPSMRILVNLGYGSLTEGWNQGPANVPTTISWDLLPSNISWGDINAALANAWTQGIQDAFKELQNLNTYLPGGFLGDDLFSSILTAAQRVYFDIQDTGWWLGGSAAATDPADGSDLASSLGSLVDGNSDASWIADLLGLDTIAPA
;
A
#
# COMPACT_ATOMS: atom_id res chain seq x y z
N MET A 1 19.93 59.57 -15.00
CA MET A 1 20.28 58.85 -16.23
C MET A 1 21.37 57.85 -15.91
N VAL A 2 21.02 56.57 -15.71
CA VAL A 2 21.82 55.40 -16.14
C VAL A 2 20.78 54.30 -16.39
N GLY A 3 20.72 53.81 -17.64
CA GLY A 3 19.67 52.93 -18.15
C GLY A 3 19.86 51.46 -17.75
N ALA A 4 18.73 50.75 -17.68
CA ALA A 4 18.67 49.31 -17.50
C ALA A 4 19.22 48.57 -18.74
N LEU A 5 20.05 47.57 -18.50
CA LEU A 5 20.42 46.58 -19.52
C LEU A 5 19.35 45.48 -19.56
N PRO A 6 18.92 45.01 -20.75
CA PRO A 6 17.99 43.90 -20.86
C PRO A 6 18.70 42.58 -20.50
N LEU A 7 18.09 41.80 -19.61
CA LEU A 7 18.47 40.41 -19.35
C LEU A 7 18.17 39.59 -20.61
N THR A 8 19.22 39.11 -21.28
CA THR A 8 19.12 38.12 -22.34
C THR A 8 18.58 36.80 -21.77
N ALA A 9 17.44 36.33 -22.30
CA ALA A 9 16.93 35.00 -22.01
C ALA A 9 17.99 33.95 -22.36
N ARG A 10 18.43 33.18 -21.36
CA ARG A 10 19.15 31.94 -21.62
C ARG A 10 18.14 30.96 -22.22
N SER A 11 18.41 30.51 -23.44
CA SER A 11 17.77 29.33 -24.02
C SER A 11 17.80 28.22 -22.98
N SER A 12 16.65 27.77 -22.50
CA SER A 12 16.59 26.46 -21.85
C SER A 12 17.01 25.46 -22.92
N ALA A 13 18.00 24.63 -22.61
CA ALA A 13 18.18 23.41 -23.37
C ALA A 13 16.90 22.60 -23.10
N ALA A 14 16.15 22.29 -24.16
CA ALA A 14 15.07 21.33 -24.05
C ALA A 14 15.67 20.03 -23.48
N LEU A 15 15.11 19.57 -22.36
CA LEU A 15 15.35 18.22 -21.89
C LEU A 15 14.98 17.26 -23.04
N PRO A 16 15.77 16.20 -23.27
CA PRO A 16 15.38 15.22 -24.28
C PRO A 16 14.00 14.68 -23.93
N PRO A 17 13.13 14.42 -24.92
CA PRO A 17 11.85 13.77 -24.68
C PRO A 17 12.06 12.47 -23.91
N ALA A 18 11.14 12.14 -23.01
CA ALA A 18 11.08 10.86 -22.35
C ALA A 18 11.30 9.75 -23.39
N VAL A 19 12.28 8.90 -23.16
CA VAL A 19 12.52 7.75 -24.03
C VAL A 19 11.36 6.80 -23.76
N GLN A 20 10.31 6.91 -24.58
CA GLN A 20 9.25 5.93 -24.63
C GLN A 20 9.85 4.70 -25.30
N LEU A 21 10.30 3.75 -24.49
CA LEU A 21 10.73 2.43 -24.95
C LEU A 21 9.47 1.70 -25.45
N THR A 22 9.19 1.85 -26.74
CA THR A 22 8.04 1.23 -27.44
C THR A 22 8.19 -0.28 -27.64
N GLY A 23 8.93 -0.96 -26.76
CA GLY A 23 9.27 -2.38 -26.86
C GLY A 23 8.79 -3.26 -25.71
N GLY A 24 8.18 -2.71 -24.66
CA GLY A 24 7.63 -3.49 -23.53
C GLY A 24 6.10 -3.49 -23.49
N GLY A 25 5.55 -4.45 -22.76
CA GLY A 25 4.11 -4.68 -22.59
C GLY A 25 3.38 -3.58 -21.81
N THR A 26 2.19 -3.92 -21.30
CA THR A 26 1.29 -2.98 -20.63
C THR A 26 1.32 -3.20 -19.13
N ALA A 27 1.34 -2.11 -18.35
CA ALA A 27 1.03 -2.17 -16.92
C ALA A 27 -0.25 -1.39 -16.59
N PHE A 28 -1.17 -2.01 -15.86
CA PHE A 28 -2.35 -1.34 -15.32
C PHE A 28 -2.10 -0.88 -13.88
N VAL A 29 -2.23 0.42 -13.66
CA VAL A 29 -2.03 1.05 -12.35
C VAL A 29 -3.39 1.52 -11.82
N MET A 30 -3.79 1.00 -10.66
CA MET A 30 -5.06 1.33 -10.02
C MET A 30 -4.84 2.13 -8.74
N GLY A 31 -5.78 3.01 -8.42
CA GLY A 31 -5.73 3.78 -7.18
C GLY A 31 -6.20 2.99 -5.96
N GLY A 32 -5.96 3.52 -4.77
CA GLY A 32 -6.64 3.07 -3.57
C GLY A 32 -8.00 3.75 -3.38
N SER A 33 -8.65 3.49 -2.25
CA SER A 33 -9.95 4.08 -1.89
C SER A 33 -9.98 5.60 -2.11
N GLY A 34 -10.99 6.09 -2.80
CA GLY A 34 -11.18 7.49 -3.16
C GLY A 34 -10.39 7.97 -4.38
N ILE A 35 -9.59 7.12 -5.02
CA ILE A 35 -8.76 7.44 -6.19
C ILE A 35 -9.19 6.56 -7.38
N PRO A 36 -10.37 6.81 -7.98
CA PRO A 36 -10.90 5.95 -9.05
C PRO A 36 -10.07 5.96 -10.32
N LEU A 37 -9.33 7.05 -10.57
CA LEU A 37 -8.40 7.17 -11.69
C LEU A 37 -7.10 7.81 -11.18
N PRO A 38 -6.01 7.05 -11.06
CA PRO A 38 -4.68 7.59 -10.76
C PRO A 38 -4.24 8.71 -11.70
N SER A 39 -3.53 9.70 -11.15
CA SER A 39 -2.84 10.76 -11.89
C SER A 39 -1.56 10.26 -12.55
N ASP A 40 -0.99 11.02 -13.48
CA ASP A 40 0.27 10.65 -14.16
C ASP A 40 1.43 10.49 -13.16
N GLY A 41 1.52 11.35 -12.14
CA GLY A 41 2.53 11.30 -11.09
C GLY A 41 2.40 10.07 -10.20
N TYR A 42 1.17 9.63 -9.93
CA TYR A 42 0.91 8.35 -9.29
C TYR A 42 1.45 7.20 -10.17
N VAL A 43 1.04 7.15 -11.44
CA VAL A 43 1.40 6.10 -12.39
C VAL A 43 2.92 6.02 -12.58
N ASN A 44 3.57 7.16 -12.77
CA ASN A 44 5.02 7.25 -12.93
C ASN A 44 5.78 6.82 -11.66
N THR A 45 5.25 7.12 -10.48
CA THR A 45 5.86 6.68 -9.22
C THR A 45 5.74 5.17 -9.06
N ALA A 46 4.55 4.60 -9.31
CA ALA A 46 4.33 3.16 -9.30
C ALA A 46 5.27 2.45 -10.30
N ASP A 47 5.39 3.00 -11.51
CA ASP A 47 6.29 2.49 -12.54
C ASP A 47 7.75 2.46 -12.08
N LEU A 48 8.29 3.63 -11.72
CA LEU A 48 9.71 3.76 -11.37
C LEU A 48 10.09 2.95 -10.13
N PHE A 49 9.21 2.90 -9.11
CA PHE A 49 9.61 2.43 -7.79
C PHE A 49 9.18 0.99 -7.52
N TYR A 50 8.17 0.50 -8.23
CA TYR A 50 7.61 -0.82 -7.97
C TYR A 50 7.54 -1.71 -9.23
N LEU A 51 7.35 -1.18 -10.44
CA LEU A 51 7.28 -2.02 -11.65
C LEU A 51 8.66 -2.26 -12.29
N GLN A 52 9.42 -1.20 -12.54
CA GLN A 52 10.75 -1.29 -13.19
C GLN A 52 11.76 -2.15 -12.41
N PRO A 53 11.81 -2.13 -11.05
CA PRO A 53 12.67 -3.03 -10.29
C PRO A 53 12.38 -4.51 -10.54
N HIS A 54 11.15 -4.84 -10.93
CA HIS A 54 10.70 -6.18 -11.32
C HIS A 54 10.84 -6.47 -12.81
N GLY A 55 11.58 -5.63 -13.55
CA GLY A 55 11.93 -5.85 -14.96
C GLY A 55 10.94 -5.29 -15.96
N PHE A 56 9.89 -4.57 -15.52
CA PHE A 56 8.97 -3.92 -16.44
C PHE A 56 9.67 -2.81 -17.26
N THR A 57 9.54 -2.85 -18.58
CA THR A 57 10.11 -1.85 -19.49
C THR A 57 9.08 -1.25 -20.46
N GLY A 58 7.80 -1.44 -20.15
CA GLY A 58 6.68 -1.12 -21.03
C GLY A 58 6.07 0.24 -20.77
N THR A 59 4.76 0.36 -21.03
CA THR A 59 3.98 1.57 -20.72
C THR A 59 3.02 1.30 -19.57
N ALA A 60 3.25 1.96 -18.43
CA ALA A 60 2.30 1.99 -17.33
C ALA A 60 1.17 2.99 -17.62
N GLN A 61 -0.06 2.58 -17.37
CA GLN A 61 -1.24 3.40 -17.59
C GLN A 61 -2.24 3.28 -16.43
N SER A 62 -2.88 4.40 -16.13
CA SER A 62 -3.97 4.49 -15.17
C SER A 62 -5.16 3.64 -15.63
N LEU A 63 -5.66 2.76 -14.77
CA LEU A 63 -6.89 1.99 -15.00
C LEU A 63 -7.99 2.49 -14.07
N PHE A 64 -9.11 2.91 -14.67
CA PHE A 64 -10.29 3.28 -13.90
C PHE A 64 -10.83 2.09 -13.11
N THR A 65 -11.08 2.29 -11.82
CA THR A 65 -11.84 1.38 -10.96
C THR A 65 -12.72 2.21 -10.01
N PRO A 66 -13.82 1.70 -9.44
CA PRO A 66 -14.76 2.55 -8.70
C PRO A 66 -14.17 3.20 -7.43
N GLN A 67 -13.29 2.50 -6.72
CA GLN A 67 -12.60 2.95 -5.51
C GLN A 67 -13.48 3.64 -4.46
N LEU A 68 -14.70 3.15 -4.23
CA LEU A 68 -15.60 3.70 -3.23
C LEU A 68 -15.19 3.26 -1.82
N TYR A 69 -15.25 4.20 -0.87
CA TYR A 69 -15.14 3.87 0.56
C TYR A 69 -16.36 3.07 1.06
N PHE A 70 -17.55 3.37 0.53
CA PHE A 70 -18.79 2.67 0.86
C PHE A 70 -19.82 2.78 -0.28
N PRO A 71 -20.47 1.68 -0.70
CA PRO A 71 -20.19 0.28 -0.30
C PRO A 71 -18.89 -0.22 -0.96
N GLY A 72 -17.89 -0.54 -0.15
CA GLY A 72 -16.55 -0.94 -0.61
C GLY A 72 -16.55 -2.32 -1.28
N ASN A 73 -17.40 -3.24 -0.84
CA ASN A 73 -17.53 -4.56 -1.44
C ASN A 73 -17.94 -4.51 -2.92
N VAL A 74 -18.93 -3.67 -3.24
CA VAL A 74 -19.41 -3.49 -4.62
C VAL A 74 -18.31 -2.85 -5.46
N SER A 75 -17.56 -1.91 -4.89
CA SER A 75 -16.40 -1.28 -5.53
C SER A 75 -15.32 -2.30 -5.91
N GLU A 76 -14.98 -3.20 -4.99
CA GLU A 76 -13.97 -4.24 -5.22
C GLU A 76 -14.44 -5.25 -6.27
N VAL A 77 -15.66 -5.79 -6.18
CA VAL A 77 -16.18 -6.74 -7.17
C VAL A 77 -16.20 -6.13 -8.57
N GLN A 78 -16.71 -4.89 -8.71
CA GLN A 78 -16.76 -4.21 -10.00
C GLN A 78 -15.36 -3.88 -10.51
N GLY A 79 -14.45 -3.42 -9.64
CA GLY A 79 -13.07 -3.15 -10.02
C GLY A 79 -12.33 -4.41 -10.48
N ALA A 80 -12.55 -5.55 -9.81
CA ALA A 80 -11.93 -6.82 -10.16
C ALA A 80 -12.35 -7.29 -11.56
N GLN A 81 -13.63 -7.10 -11.91
CA GLN A 81 -14.16 -7.38 -13.25
C GLN A 81 -13.52 -6.47 -14.32
N ILE A 82 -13.44 -5.17 -14.05
CA ILE A 82 -12.81 -4.20 -14.97
C ILE A 82 -11.34 -4.57 -15.21
N LEU A 83 -10.60 -4.92 -14.16
CA LEU A 83 -9.21 -5.32 -14.26
C LEU A 83 -9.06 -6.64 -15.04
N ALA A 84 -9.88 -7.64 -14.76
CA ALA A 84 -9.86 -8.91 -15.49
C ALA A 84 -10.16 -8.71 -16.99
N GLU A 85 -11.13 -7.85 -17.33
CA GLU A 85 -11.44 -7.51 -18.73
C GLU A 85 -10.27 -6.79 -19.42
N ALA A 86 -9.62 -5.86 -18.72
CA ALA A 86 -8.46 -5.14 -19.24
C ALA A 86 -7.27 -6.07 -19.51
N ILE A 87 -6.96 -6.99 -18.59
CA ILE A 87 -5.91 -8.00 -18.74
C ILE A 87 -6.22 -8.94 -19.90
N ASN A 88 -7.44 -9.48 -19.97
CA ASN A 88 -7.84 -10.36 -21.06
C ASN A 88 -7.77 -9.68 -22.43
N LYS A 89 -8.03 -8.37 -22.51
CA LYS A 89 -7.88 -7.60 -23.74
C LYS A 89 -6.42 -7.52 -24.18
N GLU A 90 -5.49 -7.32 -23.25
CA GLU A 90 -4.05 -7.34 -23.55
C GLU A 90 -3.59 -8.74 -23.98
N ILE A 91 -4.03 -9.80 -23.29
CA ILE A 91 -3.74 -11.19 -23.66
C ILE A 91 -4.25 -11.50 -25.08
N ALA A 92 -5.46 -11.04 -25.42
CA ALA A 92 -6.06 -11.25 -26.74
C ALA A 92 -5.29 -10.58 -27.90
N THR A 93 -4.35 -9.67 -27.63
CA THR A 93 -3.44 -9.14 -28.66
C THR A 93 -2.43 -10.17 -29.18
N GLY A 94 -2.22 -11.25 -28.42
CA GLY A 94 -1.23 -12.29 -28.70
C GLY A 94 0.22 -11.83 -28.45
N GLN A 95 0.43 -10.70 -27.77
CA GLN A 95 1.76 -10.20 -27.41
C GLN A 95 2.19 -10.52 -25.96
N VAL A 96 1.26 -11.02 -25.14
CA VAL A 96 1.51 -11.41 -23.75
C VAL A 96 2.12 -12.81 -23.72
N ASN A 97 3.15 -12.98 -22.89
CA ASN A 97 3.84 -14.25 -22.59
C ASN A 97 4.76 -14.05 -21.38
N ALA A 98 5.45 -15.10 -20.95
CA ALA A 98 6.40 -15.07 -19.82
C ALA A 98 7.51 -13.99 -19.90
N ASP A 99 7.99 -13.63 -21.10
CA ASP A 99 9.00 -12.56 -21.27
C ASP A 99 8.38 -11.16 -21.33
N ASN A 100 7.06 -11.07 -21.47
CA ASN A 100 6.30 -9.83 -21.60
C ASN A 100 4.90 -9.96 -20.95
N PRO A 101 4.82 -10.20 -19.63
CA PRO A 101 3.55 -10.33 -18.94
C PRO A 101 2.82 -8.98 -18.86
N VAL A 102 1.51 -9.04 -18.60
CA VAL A 102 0.76 -7.86 -18.18
C VAL A 102 1.09 -7.56 -16.73
N TYR A 103 1.63 -6.38 -16.46
CA TYR A 103 1.88 -5.94 -15.08
C TYR A 103 0.64 -5.28 -14.48
N VAL A 104 0.45 -5.46 -13.19
CA VAL A 104 -0.64 -4.84 -12.43
C VAL A 104 -0.05 -4.21 -11.18
N PHE A 105 -0.32 -2.92 -10.97
CA PHE A 105 -0.03 -2.25 -9.71
C PHE A 105 -1.33 -1.97 -8.95
N GLY A 106 -1.43 -2.51 -7.74
CA GLY A 106 -2.54 -2.28 -6.81
C GLY A 106 -2.08 -1.65 -5.51
N TYR A 107 -2.87 -0.74 -4.96
CA TYR A 107 -2.63 -0.08 -3.69
C TYR A 107 -3.91 -0.10 -2.83
N SER A 108 -3.82 -0.60 -1.59
CA SER A 108 -4.90 -0.54 -0.60
C SER A 108 -6.12 -1.35 -1.09
N GLN A 109 -7.26 -0.71 -1.35
CA GLN A 109 -8.45 -1.39 -1.88
C GLN A 109 -8.18 -2.09 -3.23
N SER A 110 -7.40 -1.51 -4.15
CA SER A 110 -7.08 -2.20 -5.40
C SER A 110 -6.09 -3.35 -5.24
N ALA A 111 -5.28 -3.35 -4.17
CA ALA A 111 -4.46 -4.49 -3.81
C ALA A 111 -5.33 -5.67 -3.33
N ALA A 112 -6.29 -5.41 -2.43
CA ALA A 112 -7.22 -6.43 -1.96
C ALA A 112 -8.15 -6.95 -3.08
N MET A 113 -8.65 -6.04 -3.92
CA MET A 113 -9.40 -6.36 -5.14
C MET A 113 -8.63 -7.30 -6.08
N SER A 114 -7.30 -7.13 -6.20
CA SER A 114 -6.49 -7.92 -7.13
C SER A 114 -6.53 -9.41 -6.80
N SER A 115 -6.71 -9.81 -5.53
CA SER A 115 -6.95 -11.21 -5.16
C SER A 115 -8.16 -11.81 -5.89
N MET A 116 -9.24 -11.03 -6.04
CA MET A 116 -10.46 -11.47 -6.73
C MET A 116 -10.25 -11.55 -8.24
N THR A 117 -9.48 -10.62 -8.81
CA THR A 117 -9.06 -10.71 -10.22
C THR A 117 -8.21 -11.95 -10.46
N MET A 118 -7.26 -12.27 -9.57
CA MET A 118 -6.44 -13.47 -9.68
C MET A 118 -7.30 -14.73 -9.69
N GLU A 119 -8.24 -14.88 -8.75
CA GLU A 119 -9.21 -15.99 -8.74
C GLU A 119 -9.96 -16.10 -10.08
N GLN A 120 -10.48 -14.97 -10.59
CA GLN A 120 -11.20 -14.94 -11.85
C GLN A 120 -10.33 -15.38 -13.05
N LEU A 121 -9.11 -14.85 -13.17
CA LEU A 121 -8.20 -15.18 -14.27
C LEU A 121 -7.73 -16.64 -14.21
N TYR A 122 -7.44 -17.14 -13.00
CA TYR A 122 -7.07 -18.53 -12.79
C TYR A 122 -8.18 -19.49 -13.25
N HIS A 123 -9.44 -19.22 -12.87
CA HIS A 123 -10.59 -20.02 -13.32
C HIS A 123 -10.90 -19.89 -14.82
N GLN A 124 -10.50 -18.79 -15.46
CA GLN A 124 -10.54 -18.63 -16.92
C GLN A 124 -9.43 -19.39 -17.65
N GLY A 125 -8.45 -19.93 -16.91
CA GLY A 125 -7.32 -20.67 -17.47
C GLY A 125 -6.19 -19.78 -18.00
N VAL A 126 -6.09 -18.54 -17.50
CA VAL A 126 -4.97 -17.65 -17.84
C VAL A 126 -3.67 -18.24 -17.25
N PRO A 127 -2.60 -18.40 -18.06
CA PRO A 127 -1.31 -18.87 -17.56
C PRO A 127 -0.73 -17.96 -16.48
N ALA A 128 -0.13 -18.56 -15.44
CA ALA A 128 0.48 -17.84 -14.32
C ALA A 128 1.59 -16.85 -14.75
N GLU A 129 2.27 -17.17 -15.85
CA GLU A 129 3.38 -16.39 -16.42
C GLU A 129 2.91 -15.22 -17.30
N ASP A 130 1.63 -15.12 -17.63
CA ASP A 130 1.09 -14.05 -18.49
C ASP A 130 0.77 -12.76 -17.70
N VAL A 131 0.76 -12.82 -16.37
CA VAL A 131 0.38 -11.70 -15.50
C VAL A 131 1.31 -11.61 -14.29
N HIS A 132 1.75 -10.39 -13.96
CA HIS A 132 2.57 -10.10 -12.79
C HIS A 132 1.93 -9.00 -11.94
N PHE A 133 1.57 -9.31 -10.71
CA PHE A 133 0.99 -8.35 -9.77
C PHE A 133 2.05 -7.75 -8.84
N VAL A 134 1.99 -6.45 -8.61
CA VAL A 134 2.78 -5.74 -7.62
C VAL A 134 1.81 -4.96 -6.72
N LEU A 135 1.71 -5.38 -5.46
CA LEU A 135 0.67 -4.94 -4.54
C LEU A 135 1.29 -4.21 -3.35
N VAL A 136 0.72 -3.08 -2.96
CA VAL A 136 1.19 -2.30 -1.82
C VAL A 136 0.07 -1.98 -0.84
N GLY A 137 0.34 -2.04 0.46
CA GLY A 137 -0.68 -1.78 1.49
C GLY A 137 -1.87 -2.73 1.38
N ASN A 138 -1.59 -3.99 1.11
CA ASN A 138 -2.62 -4.98 0.84
C ASN A 138 -3.38 -5.39 2.11
N ALA A 139 -4.61 -4.91 2.25
CA ALA A 139 -5.46 -5.25 3.39
C ALA A 139 -5.84 -6.74 3.45
N ALA A 140 -5.71 -7.47 2.34
CA ALA A 140 -5.97 -8.90 2.20
C ALA A 140 -4.70 -9.77 2.34
N ASN A 141 -3.62 -9.23 2.92
CA ASN A 141 -2.48 -10.05 3.32
C ASN A 141 -2.94 -11.22 4.22
N PRO A 142 -2.55 -12.48 3.93
CA PRO A 142 -2.90 -13.61 4.79
C PRO A 142 -2.38 -13.42 6.22
N ASN A 143 -1.11 -13.03 6.36
CA ASN A 143 -0.53 -12.71 7.65
C ASN A 143 -0.58 -11.19 7.90
N GLY A 144 -1.38 -10.76 8.89
CA GLY A 144 -1.48 -9.35 9.29
C GLY A 144 -2.48 -8.47 8.54
N GLY A 145 -3.01 -8.88 7.37
CA GLY A 145 -4.06 -8.10 6.71
C GLY A 145 -5.28 -7.96 7.61
N ILE A 146 -5.82 -6.74 7.77
CA ILE A 146 -6.97 -6.50 8.66
C ILE A 146 -8.21 -7.28 8.22
N VAL A 147 -8.31 -7.55 6.92
CA VAL A 147 -9.37 -8.38 6.34
C VAL A 147 -9.33 -9.79 6.92
N GLU A 148 -8.14 -10.40 6.96
CA GLU A 148 -7.95 -11.75 7.50
C GLU A 148 -7.99 -11.77 9.02
N MET A 149 -7.42 -10.76 9.68
CA MET A 149 -7.45 -10.68 11.15
C MET A 149 -8.87 -10.60 11.72
N LEU A 150 -9.80 -9.97 11.00
CA LEU A 150 -11.21 -9.86 11.38
C LEU A 150 -12.08 -11.03 10.88
N ASN A 151 -11.50 -12.00 10.17
CA ASN A 151 -12.14 -13.25 9.77
C ASN A 151 -12.29 -14.22 10.95
N LEU A 152 -13.06 -13.81 11.97
CA LEU A 152 -13.19 -14.52 13.24
C LEU A 152 -14.06 -15.78 13.20
N TRP A 153 -14.71 -16.08 12.07
CA TRP A 153 -15.82 -17.05 11.99
C TRP A 153 -15.65 -18.20 11.00
N ASP A 154 -14.43 -18.54 10.55
CA ASP A 154 -14.13 -19.75 9.73
C ASP A 154 -15.13 -19.96 8.57
N GLY A 155 -15.75 -18.87 8.14
CA GLY A 155 -16.99 -18.84 7.42
C GLY A 155 -16.88 -17.80 6.33
N ASP A 156 -17.77 -17.91 5.36
CA ASP A 156 -17.87 -16.98 4.23
C ASP A 156 -18.28 -15.58 4.73
N VAL A 157 -17.35 -14.86 5.36
CA VAL A 157 -17.51 -13.49 5.88
C VAL A 157 -17.15 -12.46 4.81
N SER A 158 -17.34 -12.83 3.54
CA SER A 158 -17.38 -11.94 2.38
C SER A 158 -18.37 -10.76 2.55
N PHE A 159 -19.15 -10.73 3.64
CA PHE A 159 -20.21 -9.77 3.85
C PHE A 159 -20.31 -9.21 5.28
N TRP A 160 -19.22 -8.69 5.86
CA TRP A 160 -19.35 -7.85 7.06
C TRP A 160 -19.58 -6.38 6.66
N ASN A 161 -20.84 -5.93 6.70
CA ASN A 161 -21.23 -4.52 6.65
C ASN A 161 -20.94 -3.76 5.32
N GLY A 162 -21.02 -4.42 4.16
CA GLY A 162 -20.78 -3.76 2.86
C GLY A 162 -19.31 -3.45 2.56
N LEU A 163 -18.40 -4.02 3.34
CA LEU A 163 -16.99 -4.16 3.03
C LEU A 163 -16.79 -5.64 2.74
N MET A 164 -16.30 -5.98 1.55
CA MET A 164 -15.96 -7.37 1.31
C MET A 164 -14.71 -7.59 2.13
N LEU A 165 -14.69 -8.67 2.88
CA LEU A 165 -13.42 -9.18 3.36
C LEU A 165 -12.79 -9.86 2.15
N GLY A 166 -11.89 -9.16 1.46
CA GLY A 166 -11.13 -9.69 0.34
C GLY A 166 -10.58 -11.09 0.62
N HIS A 167 -10.51 -11.93 -0.41
CA HIS A 167 -9.87 -13.23 -0.28
C HIS A 167 -8.38 -13.04 0.02
N PRO A 168 -7.79 -13.84 0.94
CA PRO A 168 -6.35 -13.85 1.13
C PRO A 168 -5.66 -13.98 -0.23
N THR A 169 -4.60 -13.19 -0.47
CA THR A 169 -3.93 -13.17 -1.77
C THR A 169 -3.55 -14.59 -2.21
N PRO A 170 -4.10 -15.09 -3.34
CA PRO A 170 -3.89 -16.47 -3.76
C PRO A 170 -2.57 -16.62 -4.51
N ASP A 171 -2.01 -17.83 -4.47
CA ASP A 171 -0.71 -18.15 -5.07
C ASP A 171 -0.84 -18.67 -6.52
N TYR A 172 -1.48 -17.90 -7.40
CA TYR A 172 -1.76 -18.32 -8.79
C TYR A 172 -0.90 -17.64 -9.85
N PHE A 173 -0.39 -16.45 -9.56
CA PHE A 173 0.36 -15.60 -10.49
C PHE A 173 1.59 -15.05 -9.77
N THR A 174 2.63 -14.71 -10.53
CA THR A 174 3.79 -14.00 -9.97
C THR A 174 3.30 -12.72 -9.30
N THR A 175 3.53 -12.59 -8.00
CA THR A 175 2.98 -11.51 -7.19
C THR A 175 4.02 -11.01 -6.21
N ASP A 176 4.29 -9.72 -6.17
CA ASP A 176 5.16 -9.10 -5.17
C ASP A 176 4.33 -8.15 -4.28
N VAL A 177 4.26 -8.46 -2.99
CA VAL A 177 3.45 -7.71 -2.02
C VAL A 177 4.35 -6.95 -1.07
N TYR A 178 4.30 -5.62 -1.09
CA TYR A 178 5.03 -4.74 -0.18
C TYR A 178 4.12 -4.24 0.95
N THR A 179 4.59 -4.34 2.18
CA THR A 179 3.90 -3.89 3.37
C THR A 179 4.83 -3.00 4.19
N LEU A 180 4.41 -1.79 4.56
CA LEU A 180 5.13 -0.98 5.55
C LEU A 180 4.85 -1.52 6.94
N GLU A 181 5.89 -1.69 7.74
CA GLU A 181 5.79 -2.12 9.14
C GLU A 181 4.84 -1.18 9.90
N TYR A 182 3.90 -1.78 10.65
CA TYR A 182 2.83 -1.09 11.39
C TYR A 182 1.74 -0.44 10.53
N ASP A 183 1.65 -0.71 9.23
CA ASP A 183 0.48 -0.35 8.43
C ASP A 183 -0.77 -1.05 8.97
N GLY A 184 -1.63 -0.33 9.69
CA GLY A 184 -2.78 -0.93 10.35
C GLY A 184 -3.84 -1.56 9.43
N TYR A 185 -3.76 -1.41 8.11
CA TYR A 185 -4.60 -2.18 7.19
C TYR A 185 -3.90 -3.46 6.71
N ALA A 186 -2.59 -3.44 6.48
CA ALA A 186 -1.84 -4.52 5.85
C ALA A 186 -0.98 -5.36 6.83
N ASP A 187 -0.73 -4.84 8.03
CA ASP A 187 0.06 -5.39 9.13
C ASP A 187 -0.57 -5.02 10.48
N PHE A 188 -1.75 -5.58 10.74
CA PHE A 188 -2.49 -5.40 12.00
C PHE A 188 -1.98 -6.38 13.08
N PRO A 189 -1.86 -5.97 14.35
CA PRO A 189 -1.29 -6.79 15.41
C PRO A 189 -2.15 -8.02 15.73
N ARG A 190 -1.50 -9.18 15.83
CA ARG A 190 -2.12 -10.44 16.26
C ARG A 190 -2.73 -10.39 17.66
N TYR A 191 -2.20 -9.59 18.58
CA TYR A 191 -2.66 -9.48 19.97
C TYR A 191 -3.29 -8.09 20.24
N PRO A 192 -4.53 -7.82 19.81
CA PRO A 192 -5.14 -6.49 19.89
C PRO A 192 -5.47 -6.01 21.32
N LEU A 193 -5.40 -6.89 22.33
CA LEU A 193 -5.47 -6.49 23.74
C LEU A 193 -4.22 -5.73 24.20
N ASN A 194 -3.10 -5.85 23.46
CA ASN A 194 -1.97 -4.95 23.61
C ASN A 194 -2.33 -3.59 23.00
N LEU A 195 -2.94 -2.74 23.84
CA LEU A 195 -3.48 -1.45 23.40
C LEU A 195 -2.42 -0.51 22.80
N LEU A 196 -1.15 -0.62 23.20
CA LEU A 196 -0.08 0.17 22.59
C LEU A 196 0.12 -0.22 21.13
N SER A 197 0.07 -1.52 20.85
CA SER A 197 0.22 -2.06 19.49
C SER A 197 -0.97 -1.68 18.62
N THR A 198 -2.18 -1.85 19.15
CA THR A 198 -3.43 -1.48 18.45
C THR A 198 -3.50 0.01 18.16
N LEU A 199 -3.15 0.86 19.13
CA LEU A 199 -3.10 2.31 18.91
C LEU A 199 -1.99 2.69 17.91
N ASN A 200 -0.88 1.96 17.88
CA ASN A 200 0.19 2.14 16.89
C ASN A 200 -0.26 1.78 15.49
N ALA A 201 -0.93 0.64 15.30
CA ALA A 201 -1.52 0.26 14.03
C ALA A 201 -2.59 1.26 13.56
N ILE A 202 -3.44 1.76 14.47
CA ILE A 202 -4.42 2.81 14.14
C ILE A 202 -3.72 4.10 13.68
N ALA A 203 -2.65 4.54 14.36
CA ALA A 203 -1.84 5.64 13.86
C ALA A 203 -1.21 5.32 12.50
N GLY A 204 -0.79 4.06 12.31
CA GLY A 204 -0.27 3.50 11.05
C GLY A 204 -1.24 3.62 9.87
N MET A 205 -2.55 3.45 10.10
CA MET A 205 -3.59 3.65 9.07
C MET A 205 -3.56 5.04 8.44
N PHE A 206 -3.13 6.06 9.19
CA PHE A 206 -3.08 7.46 8.73
C PHE A 206 -1.66 7.94 8.43
N THR A 207 -0.65 7.09 8.62
CA THR A 207 0.75 7.46 8.47
C THR A 207 1.44 6.51 7.49
N GLN A 208 1.62 5.26 7.89
CA GLN A 208 2.25 4.22 7.06
C GLN A 208 1.40 3.87 5.84
N HIS A 209 0.09 3.66 6.01
CA HIS A 209 -0.77 3.19 4.93
C HIS A 209 -0.84 4.14 3.73
N ILE A 210 -0.60 5.44 3.95
CA ILE A 210 -0.66 6.48 2.91
C ILE A 210 0.72 6.85 2.33
N ALA A 211 1.80 6.21 2.81
CA ALA A 211 3.18 6.62 2.53
C ALA A 211 3.88 5.86 1.40
N TYR A 212 3.34 4.74 0.89
CA TYR A 212 4.01 3.84 -0.07
C TYR A 212 4.58 4.56 -1.30
N LEU A 213 3.85 5.51 -1.88
CA LEU A 213 4.29 6.29 -3.05
C LEU A 213 5.19 7.47 -2.68
N GLY A 214 5.43 7.70 -1.39
CA GLY A 214 6.31 8.75 -0.87
C GLY A 214 7.64 8.25 -0.35
N LEU A 215 7.80 6.93 -0.22
CA LEU A 215 9.04 6.29 0.24
C LEU A 215 10.23 6.58 -0.68
N SER A 216 11.43 6.44 -0.12
CA SER A 216 12.65 6.49 -0.92
C SER A 216 12.85 5.18 -1.71
N HIS A 217 13.63 5.24 -2.78
CA HIS A 217 14.01 4.03 -3.51
C HIS A 217 14.82 3.06 -2.64
N ASP A 218 15.62 3.59 -1.72
CA ASP A 218 16.44 2.77 -0.82
C ASP A 218 15.56 2.01 0.18
N ASP A 219 14.47 2.60 0.69
CA ASP A 219 13.56 1.89 1.61
C ASP A 219 12.91 0.67 0.94
N ILE A 220 12.47 0.85 -0.31
CA ILE A 220 11.84 -0.22 -1.10
C ILE A 220 12.88 -1.29 -1.50
N ALA A 221 14.08 -0.87 -1.92
CA ALA A 221 15.14 -1.78 -2.33
C ALA A 221 15.72 -2.60 -1.15
N ASN A 222 15.65 -2.07 0.07
CA ASN A 222 16.07 -2.75 1.29
C ASN A 222 14.92 -3.44 2.03
N ALA A 223 13.76 -3.60 1.39
CA ALA A 223 12.65 -4.34 1.97
C ALA A 223 13.07 -5.79 2.28
N ILE A 224 12.62 -6.28 3.43
CA ILE A 224 12.94 -7.62 3.94
C ILE A 224 11.97 -8.61 3.32
N GLN A 225 12.46 -9.54 2.51
CA GLN A 225 11.65 -10.65 2.02
C GLN A 225 11.28 -11.57 3.20
N LEU A 226 9.99 -11.84 3.36
CA LEU A 226 9.44 -12.71 4.39
C LEU A 226 9.35 -14.16 3.87
N ASP A 227 9.51 -15.11 4.78
CA ASP A 227 9.40 -16.52 4.45
C ASP A 227 7.95 -16.90 4.06
N THR A 228 7.81 -17.83 3.12
CA THR A 228 6.56 -18.50 2.76
C THR A 228 6.64 -19.99 3.14
N THR A 229 5.50 -20.69 3.11
CA THR A 229 5.48 -22.14 3.39
C THR A 229 6.12 -22.99 2.29
N ASP A 230 6.17 -22.47 1.07
CA ASP A 230 6.68 -23.15 -0.11
C ASP A 230 7.75 -22.28 -0.78
N PRO A 231 9.00 -22.75 -0.93
CA PRO A 231 10.05 -22.00 -1.64
C PRO A 231 9.73 -21.75 -3.12
N ASP A 232 8.80 -22.51 -3.71
CA ASP A 232 8.36 -22.34 -5.10
C ASP A 232 7.07 -21.48 -5.22
N SER A 233 6.66 -20.80 -4.14
CA SER A 233 5.51 -19.88 -4.15
C SER A 233 5.71 -18.78 -5.20
N LEU A 234 4.65 -18.49 -5.95
CA LEU A 234 4.65 -17.39 -6.93
C LEU A 234 4.48 -16.03 -6.27
N THR A 235 4.03 -16.01 -5.01
CA THR A 235 3.81 -14.79 -4.24
C THR A 235 4.95 -14.52 -3.27
N ASN A 236 5.64 -13.42 -3.49
CA ASN A 236 6.68 -12.88 -2.62
C ASN A 236 6.09 -11.80 -1.72
N TYR A 237 6.44 -11.84 -0.43
CA TYR A 237 6.05 -10.83 0.54
C TYR A 237 7.28 -10.09 1.03
N TYR A 238 7.21 -8.75 1.05
CA TYR A 238 8.28 -7.87 1.50
C TYR A 238 7.75 -6.94 2.58
N MET A 239 8.51 -6.86 3.67
CA MET A 239 8.28 -5.91 4.75
C MET A 239 9.25 -4.72 4.60
N ILE A 240 8.71 -3.51 4.54
CA ILE A 240 9.49 -2.27 4.55
C ILE A 240 9.57 -1.81 6.02
N PRO A 241 10.73 -1.91 6.69
CA PRO A 241 10.84 -1.55 8.10
C PRO A 241 10.57 -0.06 8.33
N SER A 242 9.97 0.25 9.47
CA SER A 242 9.65 1.61 9.87
C SER A 242 10.66 2.11 10.90
N GLU A 243 11.40 3.16 10.53
CA GLU A 243 12.39 3.77 11.42
C GLU A 243 11.77 4.22 12.75
N HIS A 244 10.50 4.63 12.74
CA HIS A 244 9.81 5.20 13.89
C HIS A 244 8.42 4.62 14.12
N LEU A 245 8.03 4.50 15.39
CA LEU A 245 6.67 4.09 15.72
C LEU A 245 5.65 5.16 15.27
N PRO A 246 4.61 4.81 14.50
CA PRO A 246 3.51 5.71 14.15
C PRO A 246 2.94 6.54 15.32
N LEU A 247 2.81 5.96 16.52
CA LEU A 247 2.35 6.73 17.69
C LEU A 247 3.31 7.83 18.12
N LEU A 248 4.60 7.60 18.00
CA LEU A 248 5.63 8.55 18.41
C LEU A 248 5.87 9.62 17.35
N GLU A 249 5.60 9.30 16.09
CA GLU A 249 5.54 10.31 15.02
C GLU A 249 4.52 11.41 15.32
N LEU A 250 3.34 11.05 15.85
CA LEU A 250 2.35 12.04 16.27
C LEU A 250 2.87 12.93 17.41
N LEU A 251 3.77 12.42 18.24
CA LEU A 251 4.40 13.17 19.33
C LEU A 251 5.48 14.13 18.80
N ARG A 252 6.22 13.72 17.74
CA ARG A 252 7.26 14.52 17.08
C ARG A 252 6.72 15.79 16.44
N LEU A 253 5.43 15.84 16.09
CA LEU A 253 4.74 17.05 15.65
C LEU A 253 4.85 18.23 16.64
N ASN A 254 5.20 17.99 17.91
CA ASN A 254 5.54 19.06 18.85
C ASN A 254 7.01 19.51 18.66
N PRO A 255 7.25 20.72 18.13
CA PRO A 255 8.59 21.15 17.68
C PRO A 255 9.56 21.50 18.81
N VAL A 256 9.14 21.45 20.08
CA VAL A 256 9.99 21.86 21.21
C VAL A 256 10.48 20.66 22.01
N TRP A 257 9.59 19.70 22.26
CA TRP A 257 9.89 18.54 23.11
C TRP A 257 9.54 17.21 22.46
N GLY A 258 8.95 17.23 21.25
CA GLY A 258 8.45 16.04 20.55
C GLY A 258 9.57 15.06 20.25
N ALA A 259 10.57 15.46 19.46
CA ALA A 259 11.67 14.58 19.08
C ALA A 259 12.52 14.07 20.27
N PRO A 260 12.94 14.91 21.25
CA PRO A 260 13.67 14.39 22.42
C PRO A 260 12.85 13.40 23.26
N LEU A 261 11.54 13.64 23.41
CA LEU A 261 10.66 12.74 24.15
C LEU A 261 10.37 11.46 23.36
N ALA A 262 10.18 11.54 22.05
CA ALA A 262 10.02 10.39 21.18
C ALA A 262 11.29 9.52 21.20
N ALA A 263 12.47 10.12 21.07
CA ALA A 263 13.76 9.43 21.19
C ALA A 263 13.94 8.73 22.55
N LEU A 264 13.48 9.35 23.65
CA LEU A 264 13.49 8.74 24.97
C LEU A 264 12.61 7.49 25.05
N LEU A 265 11.40 7.58 24.49
CA LEU A 265 10.36 6.58 24.65
C LEU A 265 10.49 5.45 23.62
N GLU A 266 11.00 5.73 22.43
CA GLU A 266 10.93 4.84 21.28
C GLU A 266 11.50 3.46 21.50
N PRO A 267 12.74 3.30 22.02
CA PRO A 267 13.27 1.94 22.19
C PRO A 267 12.41 1.08 23.10
N SER A 268 11.86 1.66 24.19
CA SER A 268 11.03 0.93 25.14
C SER A 268 9.64 0.67 24.58
N MET A 269 9.04 1.66 23.94
CA MET A 269 7.72 1.53 23.34
C MET A 269 7.73 0.57 22.15
N ARG A 270 8.81 0.52 21.38
CA ARG A 270 8.95 -0.40 20.24
C ARG A 270 8.92 -1.85 20.70
N ILE A 271 9.60 -2.19 21.79
CA ILE A 271 9.46 -3.52 22.40
C ILE A 271 8.01 -3.79 22.78
N LEU A 272 7.36 -2.84 23.48
CA LEU A 272 5.98 -3.03 23.95
C LEU A 272 4.97 -3.14 22.80
N VAL A 273 5.20 -2.44 21.69
CA VAL A 273 4.39 -2.51 20.47
C VAL A 273 4.65 -3.82 19.71
N ASN A 274 5.91 -4.22 19.55
CA ASN A 274 6.28 -5.44 18.83
C ASN A 274 5.74 -6.70 19.52
N LEU A 275 5.53 -6.65 20.85
CA LEU A 275 4.84 -7.73 21.57
C LEU A 275 3.43 -7.99 21.03
N GLY A 276 2.73 -6.97 20.51
CA GLY A 276 1.43 -7.14 19.86
C GLY A 276 1.48 -7.93 18.55
N TYR A 277 2.66 -8.07 17.97
CA TYR A 277 2.93 -8.84 16.76
C TYR A 277 3.63 -10.18 17.05
N GLY A 278 3.90 -10.46 18.33
CA GLY A 278 4.54 -11.69 18.77
C GLY A 278 6.06 -11.69 18.75
N SER A 279 6.69 -10.51 18.70
CA SER A 279 8.15 -10.34 18.64
C SER A 279 8.65 -9.31 19.66
N LEU A 280 9.95 -9.32 19.96
CA LEU A 280 10.61 -8.23 20.71
C LEU A 280 11.27 -7.21 19.78
N THR A 281 11.51 -7.57 18.52
CA THR A 281 12.37 -6.82 17.59
C THR A 281 11.66 -6.43 16.31
N GLU A 282 10.62 -7.16 15.93
CA GLU A 282 9.92 -7.00 14.65
C GLU A 282 8.49 -6.52 14.88
N GLY A 283 8.06 -5.53 14.11
CA GLY A 283 6.75 -4.90 14.20
C GLY A 283 5.66 -5.53 13.35
N TRP A 284 5.89 -6.77 12.88
CA TRP A 284 4.96 -7.55 12.07
C TRP A 284 4.79 -8.97 12.60
N ASN A 285 3.67 -9.59 12.24
CA ASN A 285 3.28 -10.89 12.77
C ASN A 285 4.23 -12.02 12.33
N GLN A 286 4.64 -12.83 13.29
CA GLN A 286 5.62 -13.90 13.10
C GLN A 286 5.04 -15.14 12.41
N GLY A 287 5.85 -15.78 11.56
CA GLY A 287 5.48 -16.98 10.79
C GLY A 287 5.47 -16.72 9.28
N PRO A 288 5.13 -17.74 8.46
CA PRO A 288 5.08 -17.57 7.01
C PRO A 288 4.06 -16.51 6.59
N ALA A 289 4.44 -15.63 5.67
CA ALA A 289 3.60 -14.50 5.25
C ALA A 289 2.35 -14.91 4.46
N ASN A 290 2.40 -16.08 3.82
CA ASN A 290 1.29 -16.65 3.03
C ASN A 290 0.34 -17.53 3.87
N VAL A 291 0.50 -17.58 5.20
CA VAL A 291 -0.39 -18.33 6.09
C VAL A 291 -1.35 -17.36 6.77
N PRO A 292 -2.67 -17.57 6.65
CA PRO A 292 -3.66 -16.78 7.35
C PRO A 292 -3.41 -16.71 8.86
N THR A 293 -3.39 -15.50 9.40
CA THR A 293 -3.32 -15.27 10.85
C THR A 293 -4.59 -14.65 11.38
N THR A 294 -5.10 -15.19 12.48
CA THR A 294 -6.25 -14.64 13.18
C THR A 294 -5.84 -13.94 14.48
N ILE A 295 -6.71 -13.04 14.94
CA ILE A 295 -6.56 -12.38 16.24
C ILE A 295 -6.47 -13.41 17.38
N SER A 296 -5.52 -13.21 18.28
CA SER A 296 -5.47 -13.86 19.58
C SER A 296 -5.97 -12.94 20.69
N TRP A 297 -6.78 -13.50 21.59
CA TRP A 297 -7.23 -12.83 22.81
C TRP A 297 -6.28 -13.03 24.00
N ASP A 298 -5.12 -13.63 23.78
CA ASP A 298 -4.06 -13.67 24.78
C ASP A 298 -3.49 -12.26 24.99
N LEU A 299 -3.05 -11.97 26.22
CA LEU A 299 -2.48 -10.66 26.54
C LEU A 299 -1.06 -10.49 25.96
N LEU A 300 -0.31 -11.58 25.86
CA LEU A 300 1.08 -11.61 25.41
C LEU A 300 1.37 -12.89 24.62
N PRO A 301 2.33 -12.85 23.70
CA PRO A 301 2.85 -14.03 23.03
C PRO A 301 3.41 -15.06 24.02
N SER A 302 2.96 -16.31 23.91
CA SER A 302 3.33 -17.39 24.82
C SER A 302 4.80 -17.85 24.69
N ASN A 303 5.45 -17.50 23.58
CA ASN A 303 6.84 -17.80 23.27
C ASN A 303 7.85 -16.82 23.90
N ILE A 304 7.40 -15.73 24.54
CA ILE A 304 8.28 -14.69 25.10
C ILE A 304 8.17 -14.67 26.62
N SER A 305 9.30 -14.85 27.32
CA SER A 305 9.29 -14.86 28.78
C SER A 305 9.33 -13.45 29.36
N TRP A 306 8.80 -13.28 30.59
CA TRP A 306 8.97 -12.04 31.35
C TRP A 306 10.44 -11.67 31.60
N GLY A 307 11.34 -12.65 31.63
CA GLY A 307 12.77 -12.42 31.75
C GLY A 307 13.32 -11.69 30.52
N ASP A 308 12.93 -12.13 29.33
CA ASP A 308 13.36 -11.54 28.05
C ASP A 308 12.79 -10.14 27.89
N ILE A 309 11.50 -9.94 28.21
CA ILE A 309 10.85 -8.62 28.21
C ILE A 309 11.60 -7.65 29.14
N ASN A 310 11.89 -8.07 30.38
CA ASN A 310 12.58 -7.22 31.34
C ASN A 310 14.00 -6.87 30.89
N ALA A 311 14.74 -7.83 30.32
CA ALA A 311 16.07 -7.61 29.79
C ALA A 311 16.04 -6.63 28.60
N ALA A 312 15.11 -6.82 27.67
CA ALA A 312 14.92 -5.94 26.51
C ALA A 312 14.58 -4.52 26.96
N LEU A 313 13.62 -4.35 27.88
CA LEU A 313 13.22 -3.03 28.40
C LEU A 313 14.36 -2.32 29.14
N ALA A 314 15.18 -3.03 29.91
CA ALA A 314 16.32 -2.43 30.59
C ALA A 314 17.37 -1.88 29.60
N ASN A 315 17.65 -2.62 28.54
CA ASN A 315 18.55 -2.19 27.47
C ASN A 315 17.96 -1.00 26.70
N ALA A 316 16.68 -1.10 26.32
CA ALA A 316 15.96 -0.06 25.60
C ALA A 316 15.84 1.24 26.40
N TRP A 317 15.63 1.17 27.72
CA TRP A 317 15.63 2.37 28.57
C TRP A 317 16.98 3.09 28.53
N THR A 318 18.07 2.32 28.59
CA THR A 318 19.43 2.88 28.49
C THR A 318 19.67 3.54 27.14
N GLN A 319 19.20 2.89 26.06
CA GLN A 319 19.27 3.41 24.70
C GLN A 319 18.46 4.71 24.57
N GLY A 320 17.21 4.74 25.03
CA GLY A 320 16.34 5.91 24.95
C GLY A 320 16.91 7.13 25.68
N ILE A 321 17.55 6.95 26.84
CA ILE A 321 18.25 8.06 27.52
C ILE A 321 19.36 8.62 26.62
N GLN A 322 20.16 7.76 25.99
CA GLN A 322 21.26 8.19 25.12
C GLN A 322 20.73 8.93 23.89
N ASP A 323 19.68 8.41 23.25
CA ASP A 323 19.06 9.01 22.08
C ASP A 323 18.42 10.36 22.40
N ALA A 324 17.72 10.46 23.54
CA ALA A 324 17.16 11.72 24.00
C ALA A 324 18.24 12.78 24.24
N PHE A 325 19.39 12.42 24.83
CA PHE A 325 20.50 13.36 25.01
C PHE A 325 21.10 13.80 23.68
N LYS A 326 21.22 12.88 22.71
CA LYS A 326 21.70 13.18 21.36
C LYS A 326 20.74 14.16 20.67
N GLU A 327 19.44 13.96 20.81
CA GLU A 327 18.42 14.80 20.20
C GLU A 327 18.35 16.19 20.85
N LEU A 328 18.51 16.29 22.18
CA LEU A 328 18.62 17.60 22.86
C LEU A 328 19.85 18.41 22.42
N GLN A 329 20.90 17.75 21.92
CA GLN A 329 22.10 18.42 21.41
C GLN A 329 21.99 18.78 19.92
N ASN A 330 21.01 18.22 19.22
CA ASN A 330 20.78 18.48 17.81
C ASN A 330 20.08 19.84 17.65
N LEU A 331 20.77 20.79 17.03
CA LEU A 331 20.23 22.14 16.83
C LEU A 331 19.04 22.14 15.85
N ASN A 332 18.96 21.16 14.96
CA ASN A 332 17.86 21.05 13.98
C ASN A 332 16.52 20.75 14.66
N THR A 333 16.56 20.09 15.82
CA THR A 333 15.39 19.77 16.66
C THR A 333 14.59 21.01 17.07
N TYR A 334 15.25 22.16 17.21
CA TYR A 334 14.63 23.41 17.70
C TYR A 334 14.35 24.44 16.61
N LEU A 335 14.67 24.14 15.35
CA LEU A 335 14.41 25.05 14.23
C LEU A 335 12.93 24.99 13.83
N PRO A 336 12.25 26.13 13.62
CA PRO A 336 10.91 26.15 13.06
C PRO A 336 10.90 25.42 11.70
N GLY A 337 10.18 24.30 11.61
CA GLY A 337 10.14 23.45 10.42
C GLY A 337 11.08 22.23 10.45
N GLY A 338 11.81 21.98 11.55
CA GLY A 338 12.60 20.75 11.72
C GLY A 338 11.76 19.47 11.54
N PHE A 339 10.52 19.47 12.03
CA PHE A 339 9.53 18.39 11.84
C PHE A 339 9.12 18.16 10.37
N LEU A 340 9.35 19.13 9.47
CA LEU A 340 9.10 18.95 8.04
C LEU A 340 10.18 18.07 7.37
N GLY A 341 11.31 17.88 8.05
CA GLY A 341 12.40 17.00 7.65
C GLY A 341 12.34 15.61 8.29
N ASP A 342 11.33 15.32 9.13
CA ASP A 342 11.11 13.97 9.65
C ASP A 342 10.65 13.06 8.50
N ASP A 343 11.18 11.84 8.43
CA ASP A 343 11.01 10.94 7.29
C ASP A 343 9.54 10.53 7.05
N LEU A 344 8.72 10.49 8.10
CA LEU A 344 7.30 10.26 7.93
C LEU A 344 6.60 11.44 7.23
N PHE A 345 6.78 12.67 7.72
CA PHE A 345 6.10 13.83 7.15
C PHE A 345 6.57 14.07 5.71
N SER A 346 7.86 13.87 5.45
CA SER A 346 8.42 13.96 4.11
C SER A 346 7.81 12.90 3.18
N SER A 347 7.67 11.65 3.64
CA SER A 347 7.05 10.57 2.88
C SER A 347 5.57 10.85 2.59
N ILE A 348 4.77 11.22 3.60
CA ILE A 348 3.35 11.53 3.42
C ILE A 348 3.16 12.76 2.51
N LEU A 349 3.95 13.81 2.71
CA LEU A 349 3.88 15.00 1.86
C LEU A 349 4.30 14.68 0.42
N THR A 350 5.33 13.87 0.24
CA THR A 350 5.79 13.42 -1.07
C THR A 350 4.74 12.55 -1.75
N ALA A 351 4.12 11.62 -1.03
CA ALA A 351 3.00 10.84 -1.52
C ALA A 351 1.84 11.76 -1.94
N ALA A 352 1.43 12.70 -1.09
CA ALA A 352 0.40 13.66 -1.43
C ALA A 352 0.76 14.52 -2.66
N GLN A 353 2.02 14.90 -2.81
CA GLN A 353 2.50 15.65 -3.97
C GLN A 353 2.45 14.84 -5.27
N ARG A 354 2.86 13.58 -5.23
CA ARG A 354 2.84 12.67 -6.38
C ARG A 354 1.41 12.29 -6.76
N VAL A 355 0.55 12.05 -5.77
CA VAL A 355 -0.85 11.65 -5.98
C VAL A 355 -1.70 12.83 -6.45
N TYR A 356 -1.60 14.01 -5.81
CA TYR A 356 -2.54 15.11 -5.98
C TYR A 356 -2.03 16.25 -6.88
N PHE A 357 -0.71 16.49 -6.92
CA PHE A 357 -0.13 17.61 -7.67
C PHE A 357 0.63 17.20 -8.92
N ASP A 358 0.68 15.90 -9.25
CA ASP A 358 1.37 15.37 -10.43
C ASP A 358 2.85 15.82 -10.51
N ILE A 359 3.51 15.92 -9.34
CA ILE A 359 4.90 16.37 -9.26
C ILE A 359 5.82 15.16 -9.37
N GLN A 360 6.54 15.08 -10.49
CA GLN A 360 7.46 13.99 -10.83
C GLN A 360 8.81 14.07 -10.09
N ASP A 361 9.16 15.24 -9.53
CA ASP A 361 10.39 15.46 -8.75
C ASP A 361 10.20 16.58 -7.72
N THR A 362 10.41 16.29 -6.44
CA THR A 362 10.25 17.25 -5.33
C THR A 362 11.49 18.12 -5.10
N GLY A 363 12.60 17.86 -5.80
CA GLY A 363 13.89 18.54 -5.62
C GLY A 363 13.92 20.03 -6.01
N TRP A 364 12.88 20.57 -6.66
CA TRP A 364 12.82 21.94 -7.19
C TRP A 364 11.79 22.84 -6.46
N TRP A 365 11.63 22.78 -5.14
CA TRP A 365 10.55 23.51 -4.44
C TRP A 365 10.58 25.08 -4.46
N LEU A 366 11.22 25.74 -5.45
CA LEU A 366 11.05 27.18 -5.74
C LEU A 366 10.87 27.49 -7.24
N GLY A 367 9.70 27.14 -7.77
CA GLY A 367 9.00 27.97 -8.77
C GLY A 367 8.77 27.36 -10.16
N GLY A 368 7.49 27.35 -10.58
CA GLY A 368 7.10 27.20 -11.98
C GLY A 368 5.80 26.41 -12.20
N SER A 369 4.70 27.13 -12.41
CA SER A 369 3.35 26.64 -12.74
C SER A 369 3.24 26.02 -14.14
N ALA A 370 2.40 24.99 -14.31
CA ALA A 370 1.82 24.61 -15.60
C ALA A 370 0.33 24.26 -15.48
N ALA A 371 -0.41 24.58 -16.53
CA ALA A 371 -1.85 24.82 -16.57
C ALA A 371 -2.68 23.55 -16.80
N ALA A 372 -3.78 23.43 -16.06
CA ALA A 372 -4.84 22.46 -16.31
C ALA A 372 -5.75 22.93 -17.47
N THR A 373 -6.15 22.00 -18.34
CA THR A 373 -7.28 22.18 -19.26
C THR A 373 -8.47 21.33 -18.80
N ASP A 374 -9.61 22.00 -18.75
CA ASP A 374 -10.96 21.64 -18.25
C ASP A 374 -11.57 20.32 -18.77
N PRO A 375 -12.27 19.50 -17.94
CA PRO A 375 -13.04 18.34 -18.39
C PRO A 375 -14.55 18.66 -18.54
N ALA A 376 -15.17 18.14 -19.60
CA ALA A 376 -16.61 18.27 -19.85
C ALA A 376 -17.44 17.10 -19.26
N ASP A 377 -18.42 17.50 -18.45
CA ASP A 377 -19.78 16.98 -18.18
C ASP A 377 -20.04 15.54 -17.68
N GLY A 378 -20.63 15.45 -16.48
CA GLY A 378 -20.89 14.22 -15.70
C GLY A 378 -22.29 13.60 -15.83
N SER A 379 -22.89 13.61 -17.02
CA SER A 379 -24.25 13.09 -17.24
C SER A 379 -24.34 11.66 -17.80
N ASP A 380 -23.22 11.01 -18.15
CA ASP A 380 -23.21 9.66 -18.78
C ASP A 380 -23.10 8.49 -17.78
N LEU A 381 -22.98 8.78 -16.49
CA LEU A 381 -22.82 7.73 -15.47
C LEU A 381 -24.15 7.03 -15.15
N ALA A 382 -25.28 7.74 -15.22
CA ALA A 382 -26.59 7.20 -14.90
C ALA A 382 -27.20 6.34 -16.03
N SER A 383 -26.75 6.54 -17.28
CA SER A 383 -27.19 5.79 -18.45
C SER A 383 -26.49 4.43 -18.57
N SER A 384 -25.22 4.31 -18.14
CA SER A 384 -24.48 3.04 -18.23
C SER A 384 -24.92 2.00 -17.17
N LEU A 385 -25.32 2.45 -15.98
CA LEU A 385 -25.74 1.59 -14.86
C LEU A 385 -27.06 0.82 -15.13
N GLY A 386 -27.92 1.32 -16.02
CA GLY A 386 -29.18 0.66 -16.37
C GLY A 386 -29.04 -0.53 -17.32
N SER A 387 -27.88 -0.71 -17.96
CA SER A 387 -27.68 -1.74 -19.00
C SER A 387 -26.98 -3.01 -18.51
N LEU A 388 -26.36 -2.99 -17.33
CA LEU A 388 -25.59 -4.13 -16.80
C LEU A 388 -26.44 -5.22 -16.11
N VAL A 389 -27.74 -4.98 -15.89
CA VAL A 389 -28.61 -5.91 -15.13
C VAL A 389 -29.46 -6.80 -16.04
N ASP A 390 -29.63 -6.45 -17.31
CA ASP A 390 -30.47 -7.19 -18.24
C ASP A 390 -29.64 -7.90 -19.32
N GLY A 391 -29.15 -9.10 -19.01
CA GLY A 391 -29.00 -10.13 -20.06
C GLY A 391 -27.69 -10.89 -20.18
N ASN A 392 -27.17 -11.48 -19.11
CA ASN A 392 -26.16 -12.54 -19.27
C ASN A 392 -26.52 -13.80 -18.48
N SER A 393 -26.85 -14.88 -19.21
CA SER A 393 -27.40 -16.13 -18.65
C SER A 393 -26.35 -17.14 -18.16
N ASP A 394 -25.07 -16.77 -18.12
CA ASP A 394 -23.95 -17.65 -17.71
C ASP A 394 -23.32 -17.28 -16.34
N ALA A 395 -24.01 -16.45 -15.55
CA ALA A 395 -23.56 -15.95 -14.24
C ALA A 395 -23.98 -16.85 -13.05
N SER A 396 -24.39 -18.10 -13.27
CA SER A 396 -24.94 -18.95 -12.19
C SER A 396 -23.92 -19.28 -11.09
N TRP A 397 -22.63 -19.31 -11.41
CA TRP A 397 -21.55 -19.52 -10.43
C TRP A 397 -21.36 -18.32 -9.49
N ILE A 398 -21.77 -17.11 -9.89
CA ILE A 398 -21.72 -15.90 -9.07
C ILE A 398 -22.80 -15.98 -7.97
N ALA A 399 -23.94 -16.61 -8.22
CA ALA A 399 -24.98 -16.81 -7.21
C ALA A 399 -24.55 -17.85 -6.15
N ASP A 400 -23.85 -18.91 -6.57
CA ASP A 400 -23.28 -19.94 -5.69
C ASP A 400 -22.09 -19.40 -4.86
N LEU A 401 -21.26 -18.53 -5.44
CA LEU A 401 -20.16 -17.85 -4.75
C LEU A 401 -20.64 -16.78 -3.75
N LEU A 402 -21.85 -16.24 -3.93
CA LEU A 402 -22.42 -15.16 -3.10
C LEU A 402 -23.48 -15.65 -2.10
N GLY A 403 -23.78 -16.95 -2.03
CA GLY A 403 -24.73 -17.52 -1.06
C GLY A 403 -26.18 -16.99 -1.18
N LEU A 404 -26.56 -16.45 -2.33
CA LEU A 404 -27.82 -15.71 -2.53
C LEU A 404 -29.09 -16.59 -2.57
N ASP A 405 -28.93 -17.91 -2.62
CA ASP A 405 -30.04 -18.89 -2.63
C ASP A 405 -30.82 -18.98 -1.30
N THR A 406 -30.35 -18.30 -0.25
CA THR A 406 -30.95 -18.38 1.09
C THR A 406 -31.93 -17.26 1.42
N ILE A 407 -32.13 -16.29 0.51
CA ILE A 407 -33.05 -15.17 0.74
C ILE A 407 -34.30 -15.33 -0.15
N ALA A 408 -35.22 -16.19 0.27
CA ALA A 408 -36.58 -16.15 -0.24
C ALA A 408 -37.34 -14.97 0.40
N PRO A 409 -38.09 -14.17 -0.37
CA PRO A 409 -38.76 -12.99 0.13
C PRO A 409 -40.00 -13.36 0.96
N ALA A 410 -40.21 -12.66 2.08
CA ALA A 410 -41.50 -12.59 2.78
C ALA A 410 -42.22 -11.28 2.41
#